data_AF-A0A4R1FNI2-F1
#
_entry.id   AF-A0A4R1FNI2-F1
#
_cell.length_a   1.000
_cell.length_b   1.000
_cell.length_c   1.000
_cell.angle_alpha   90.00
_cell.angle_beta   90.00
_cell.angle_gamma   90.00
#
_symmetry.space_group_name_H-M   'P 1'
#
loop_
_entity.id
_entity.type
_entity.pdbx_description
1 polymer ?
#
loop_
_entity_poly.entity_id
_entity_poly.type
_entity_poly.pdbx_seq_one_letter_code
_entity_poly.pdbx_strand_id
1 'polypeptide(L)'
;MDTSKEAIVTWCQEYLASLLEVPAATIDPATDFDRLGIDSALAVALLIEVEDRYGVDLAPEDLFDNPNLDAVAAYLHEQSRRSVG
;
A
#
# COMPACT_ATOMS: atom_id res chain seq x y z
N MET A 1 5.41 5.67 14.57
CA MET A 1 5.10 5.19 13.21
C MET A 1 5.47 6.29 12.26
N ASP A 2 6.40 6.02 11.35
CA ASP A 2 6.72 6.94 10.27
C ASP A 2 5.60 6.88 9.23
N THR A 3 4.93 8.01 9.05
CA THR A 3 3.84 8.17 8.09
C THR A 3 4.31 8.86 6.81
N SER A 4 5.62 9.04 6.66
CA SER A 4 6.25 9.54 5.43
C SER A 4 5.96 8.61 4.27
N LYS A 5 5.71 9.16 3.07
CA LYS A 5 5.45 8.38 1.85
C LYS A 5 6.49 7.26 1.64
N GLU A 6 7.77 7.57 1.77
CA GLU A 6 8.86 6.60 1.60
C GLU A 6 8.80 5.43 2.60
N ALA A 7 8.44 5.71 3.85
CA ALA A 7 8.29 4.69 4.88
C ALA A 7 7.08 3.79 4.59
N ILE A 8 5.98 4.38 4.12
CA ILE A 8 4.77 3.64 3.71
C ILE A 8 5.06 2.76 2.50
N VAL A 9 5.71 3.30 1.46
CA VAL A 9 6.11 2.51 0.28
C VAL A 9 6.97 1.33 0.69
N THR A 10 8.02 1.57 1.50
CA THR A 10 8.94 0.51 1.95
C THR A 10 8.17 -0.58 2.68
N TRP A 11 7.31 -0.21 3.61
CA TRP A 11 6.53 -1.18 4.37
C TRP A 11 5.56 -1.97 3.49
N CYS A 12 4.81 -1.31 2.59
CA CYS A 12 3.90 -1.98 1.67
C CYS A 12 4.67 -2.93 0.72
N GLN A 13 5.86 -2.53 0.26
CA GLN A 13 6.76 -3.38 -0.52
C GLN A 13 7.15 -4.64 0.25
N GLU A 14 7.61 -4.50 1.50
CA GLU A 14 8.01 -5.63 2.34
C GLU A 14 6.84 -6.57 2.64
N TYR A 15 5.66 -6.02 2.86
CA TYR A 15 4.43 -6.77 3.08
C TYR A 15 4.04 -7.59 1.83
N LEU A 16 3.95 -6.95 0.66
CA LEU A 16 3.63 -7.62 -0.60
C LEU A 16 4.70 -8.66 -0.98
N ALA A 17 5.97 -8.35 -0.76
CA ALA A 17 7.07 -9.26 -1.01
C ALA A 17 6.97 -10.53 -0.16
N SER A 18 6.56 -10.38 1.10
CA SER A 18 6.31 -11.50 2.01
C SER A 18 5.12 -12.36 1.56
N LEU A 19 4.05 -11.73 1.06
CA LEU A 19 2.88 -12.44 0.54
C LEU A 19 3.17 -13.19 -0.76
N LEU A 20 3.99 -12.60 -1.64
CA LEU A 20 4.37 -13.16 -2.93
C LEU A 20 5.57 -14.12 -2.84
N GLU A 21 6.18 -14.25 -1.67
CA GLU A 21 7.41 -15.03 -1.44
C GLU A 21 8.57 -14.61 -2.37
N VAL A 22 8.70 -13.31 -2.63
CA VAL A 22 9.76 -12.71 -3.45
C VAL A 22 10.58 -11.68 -2.67
N PRO A 23 11.79 -11.29 -3.11
CA PRO A 23 12.54 -10.22 -2.47
C PRO A 23 11.85 -8.86 -2.62
N ALA A 24 11.78 -8.06 -1.56
CA ALA A 24 11.17 -6.71 -1.64
C ALA A 24 11.79 -5.80 -2.70
N ALA A 25 13.08 -5.97 -2.97
CA ALA A 25 13.80 -5.24 -4.02
C ALA A 25 13.32 -5.55 -5.46
N THR A 26 12.57 -6.63 -5.68
CA THR A 26 11.99 -6.95 -7.01
C THR A 26 10.62 -6.34 -7.21
N ILE A 27 9.98 -5.83 -6.16
CA ILE A 27 8.71 -5.13 -6.24
C ILE A 27 9.01 -3.67 -6.56
N ASP A 28 8.71 -3.25 -7.78
CA ASP A 28 8.83 -1.86 -8.18
C ASP A 28 7.57 -1.08 -7.75
N PRO A 29 7.68 -0.03 -6.92
CA PRO A 29 6.52 0.65 -6.36
C PRO A 29 5.77 1.53 -7.36
N ALA A 30 6.36 1.83 -8.51
CA ALA A 30 5.71 2.56 -9.61
C ALA A 30 5.01 1.62 -10.61
N THR A 31 5.17 0.31 -10.43
CA THR A 31 4.53 -0.69 -11.29
C THR A 31 3.11 -0.97 -10.80
N ASP A 32 2.17 -1.03 -11.74
CA ASP A 32 0.78 -1.32 -11.45
C ASP A 32 0.61 -2.71 -10.81
N PHE A 33 -0.33 -2.82 -9.87
CA PHE A 33 -0.66 -4.06 -9.16
C PHE A 33 -0.94 -5.22 -10.12
N ASP A 34 -1.70 -4.96 -11.19
CA ASP A 34 -2.00 -5.97 -12.22
C ASP A 34 -0.73 -6.51 -12.89
N ARG A 35 0.25 -5.65 -13.14
CA ARG A 35 1.53 -6.03 -13.76
C ARG A 35 2.47 -6.74 -12.79
N LEU A 36 2.34 -6.48 -11.49
CA LEU A 36 3.02 -7.21 -10.42
C LEU A 36 2.37 -8.57 -10.12
N GLY A 37 1.21 -8.87 -10.72
CA GLY A 37 0.45 -10.10 -10.43
C GLY A 37 -0.27 -10.04 -9.07
N ILE A 38 -0.58 -8.84 -8.59
CA ILE A 38 -1.38 -8.63 -7.38
C ILE A 38 -2.87 -8.77 -7.74
N ASP A 39 -3.47 -9.89 -7.36
CA ASP A 39 -4.91 -10.10 -7.48
C ASP A 39 -5.71 -9.32 -6.41
N SER A 40 -7.02 -9.20 -6.61
CA SER A 40 -7.91 -8.52 -5.66
C SER A 40 -7.82 -9.05 -4.22
N ALA A 41 -7.49 -10.32 -4.01
CA ALA A 41 -7.34 -10.88 -2.66
C ALA A 41 -6.10 -10.32 -1.94
N LEU A 42 -4.96 -10.22 -2.64
CA LEU A 42 -3.73 -9.63 -2.10
C LEU A 42 -3.89 -8.13 -1.89
N ALA A 43 -4.58 -7.46 -2.81
CA ALA A 43 -4.94 -6.06 -2.71
C ALA A 43 -5.77 -5.78 -1.45
N VAL A 44 -6.82 -6.56 -1.20
CA VAL A 44 -7.64 -6.44 0.02
C VAL A 44 -6.85 -6.77 1.29
N ALA A 45 -5.95 -7.76 1.26
CA ALA A 45 -5.10 -8.07 2.40
C ALA A 45 -4.15 -6.89 2.75
N LEU A 46 -3.58 -6.24 1.73
CA LEU A 46 -2.79 -5.02 1.90
C LEU A 46 -3.63 -3.91 2.54
N LEU A 47 -4.85 -3.69 2.07
CA LEU A 47 -5.74 -2.67 2.65
C LEU A 47 -5.97 -2.89 4.14
N ILE A 48 -6.35 -4.10 4.54
CA ILE A 48 -6.66 -4.41 5.94
C ILE A 48 -5.44 -4.13 6.85
N GLU A 49 -4.24 -4.55 6.43
CA GLU A 49 -3.02 -4.33 7.21
C GLU A 49 -2.59 -2.86 7.23
N VAL A 50 -2.82 -2.14 6.13
CA VAL A 50 -2.59 -0.69 6.05
C VAL A 50 -3.54 0.05 7.01
N GLU A 51 -4.83 -0.28 7.00
CA GLU A 51 -5.86 0.33 7.84
C GLU A 51 -5.54 0.12 9.32
N ASP A 52 -5.23 -1.11 9.72
CA ASP A 52 -4.81 -1.46 11.09
C ASP A 52 -3.54 -0.71 11.50
N ARG A 53 -2.54 -0.66 10.60
CA ARG A 53 -1.25 -0.05 10.89
C ARG A 53 -1.30 1.48 10.98
N TYR A 54 -2.01 2.14 10.08
CA TYR A 54 -1.98 3.60 9.96
C TYR A 54 -3.22 4.28 10.53
N GLY A 55 -4.23 3.53 10.96
CA GLY A 55 -5.48 4.07 11.51
C GLY A 55 -6.28 4.85 10.48
N VAL A 56 -6.24 4.39 9.23
CA VAL A 56 -6.99 4.96 8.11
C VAL A 56 -8.13 4.04 7.72
N ASP A 57 -9.11 4.57 6.99
CA ASP A 57 -10.20 3.80 6.39
C ASP A 57 -9.98 3.82 4.88
N LEU A 58 -9.85 2.64 4.26
CA LEU A 58 -9.58 2.48 2.84
C LEU A 58 -10.62 1.60 2.19
N ALA A 59 -11.23 2.12 1.13
CA ALA A 59 -12.10 1.34 0.28
C ALA A 59 -11.29 0.61 -0.82
N PRO A 60 -11.77 -0.53 -1.31
CA PRO A 60 -11.21 -1.16 -2.52
C PRO A 60 -11.19 -0.20 -3.73
N GLU A 61 -12.14 0.74 -3.75
CA GLU A 61 -12.26 1.84 -4.71
C GLU A 61 -10.98 2.69 -4.77
N ASP A 62 -10.37 2.95 -3.61
CA ASP A 62 -9.14 3.74 -3.52
C ASP A 62 -7.97 3.03 -4.21
N LEU A 63 -7.93 1.70 -4.26
CA LEU A 63 -6.91 0.97 -5.02
C LEU A 63 -7.12 1.04 -6.53
N PHE A 64 -8.36 1.21 -6.99
CA PHE A 64 -8.62 1.43 -8.41
C PHE A 64 -8.14 2.81 -8.86
N ASP A 65 -8.32 3.84 -8.02
CA ASP A 65 -7.77 5.19 -8.27
C ASP A 65 -6.25 5.26 -8.07
N ASN A 66 -5.69 4.36 -7.26
CA ASN A 66 -4.27 4.28 -6.94
C ASN A 66 -3.68 2.92 -7.36
N PRO A 67 -3.41 2.70 -8.66
CA PRO A 67 -3.13 1.37 -9.20
C PRO A 67 -1.73 0.81 -8.86
N ASN A 68 -0.93 1.51 -8.06
CA ASN A 68 0.43 1.11 -7.66
C ASN A 68 0.76 1.58 -6.23
N LEU A 69 1.85 1.03 -5.68
CA LEU A 69 2.27 1.33 -4.30
C LEU A 69 2.60 2.79 -4.07
N ASP A 70 3.19 3.48 -5.04
CA ASP A 70 3.56 4.89 -4.91
C ASP A 70 2.32 5.79 -4.75
N ALA A 71 1.27 5.52 -5.53
CA ALA A 71 -0.02 6.19 -5.45
C ALA A 71 -0.72 5.90 -4.11
N VAL A 72 -0.78 4.63 -3.70
CA VAL A 72 -1.37 4.23 -2.40
C VAL A 72 -0.64 4.89 -1.24
N ALA A 73 0.70 4.91 -1.26
CA ALA A 73 1.48 5.54 -0.21
C ALA A 73 1.29 7.06 -0.15
N ALA A 74 1.12 7.72 -1.30
CA ALA A 74 0.80 9.14 -1.35
C ALA A 74 -0.60 9.42 -0.77
N TYR A 75 -1.59 8.59 -1.12
CA TYR A 75 -2.94 8.68 -0.58
C TYR A 75 -2.94 8.50 0.94
N LEU A 76 -2.23 7.48 1.42
CA LEU A 76 -2.06 7.18 2.84
C LEU A 76 -1.40 8.28 3.63
N HIS A 77 -0.32 8.85 3.09
CA HIS A 77 0.36 9.98 3.72
C HIS A 77 -0.62 11.14 3.94
N GLU A 78 -1.49 11.40 2.97
CA GLU A 78 -2.49 12.46 3.07
C GLU A 78 -3.61 12.11 4.07
N GLN A 79 -4.13 10.88 4.06
CA GLN A 79 -5.19 10.46 5.00
C GLN A 79 -4.70 10.46 6.45
N SER A 80 -3.48 9.99 6.70
CA SER A 80 -2.86 10.02 8.02
C SER A 80 -2.73 11.44 8.57
N ARG A 81 -2.55 12.45 7.70
CA ARG A 81 -2.52 13.87 8.09
C ARG A 81 -3.91 14.44 8.39
N ARG A 82 -4.98 13.87 7.82
CA ARG A 82 -6.37 14.30 8.05
C ARG A 82 -6.99 13.69 9.31
N SER A 83 -6.53 12.51 9.72
CA SER A 83 -7.01 11.80 10.92
C SER A 83 -6.44 12.39 12.24
N VAL A 84 -5.44 13.28 12.17
CA VAL A 84 -4.99 14.09 13.32
C VAL A 84 -5.90 15.33 13.45
N GLY A 85 -7.10 15.13 13.98
CA GLY A 85 -8.10 16.18 14.25
C GLY A 85 -8.88 15.89 15.53
#